data_AF-A0A842S2D7-F1
#
_entry.id   AF-A0A842S2D7-F1
#
_cell.length_a   1.000
_cell.length_b   1.000
_cell.length_c   1.000
_cell.angle_alpha   90.00
_cell.angle_beta   90.00
_cell.angle_gamma   90.00
#
_symmetry.space_group_name_H-M   'P 1'
#
loop_
_entity.id
_entity.type
_entity.pdbx_description
1 polymer ?
#
loop_
_entity_poly.entity_id
_entity_poly.type
_entity_poly.pdbx_seq_one_letter_code
_entity_poly.pdbx_strand_id
1 'polypeptide(L)'
;MSKKNEESEIEPLSAIAGESDIEFETETSKRNVFFWAMYDLANTIYSMVIVSLIINRYILVIGQLEQGMTYGEASLLYGVISSIMQIGVAIMVPI
;
A
#
# COMPACT_ATOMS: atom_id res chain seq x y z
N MET A 1 61.50 2.28 24.44
CA MET A 1 60.63 1.25 25.05
C MET A 1 59.29 1.94 25.27
N SER A 2 58.15 1.66 24.62
CA SER A 2 57.72 0.63 23.68
C SER A 2 56.59 1.26 22.81
N LYS A 3 56.47 0.81 21.56
CA LYS A 3 55.36 1.12 20.64
C LYS A 3 54.05 0.44 21.10
N LYS A 4 52.91 1.08 20.81
CA LYS A 4 51.54 0.56 20.63
C LYS A 4 50.84 1.64 19.79
N ASN A 5 50.46 1.53 18.52
CA ASN A 5 49.91 0.45 17.68
C ASN A 5 48.73 -0.26 18.32
N GLU A 6 47.54 0.09 17.82
CA GLU A 6 46.21 -0.56 17.86
C GLU A 6 45.18 0.56 18.10
N GLU A 7 44.17 0.83 17.30
CA GLU A 7 43.67 0.38 16.01
C GLU A 7 42.79 1.58 15.56
N SER A 8 42.80 1.94 14.28
CA SER A 8 41.77 2.83 13.74
C SER A 8 40.44 2.12 13.96
N GLU A 9 39.66 2.53 14.95
CA GLU A 9 38.29 2.04 15.13
C GLU A 9 37.57 2.32 13.82
N ILE A 10 37.38 1.24 13.05
CA ILE A 10 36.55 1.22 11.86
C ILE A 10 35.17 1.56 12.38
N GLU A 11 34.67 2.76 12.08
CA GLU A 11 33.29 3.16 12.38
C GLU A 11 32.34 2.09 11.83
N PRO A 12 31.79 1.20 12.68
CA PRO A 12 31.02 0.09 12.17
C PRO A 12 29.56 0.55 12.18
N LEU A 13 29.04 0.76 10.97
CA LEU A 13 27.61 0.65 10.66
C LEU A 13 26.67 1.73 11.22
N SER A 14 27.12 2.66 12.06
CA SER A 14 26.29 3.79 12.53
C SER A 14 25.97 4.80 11.42
N ALA A 15 26.79 4.88 10.38
CA ALA A 15 26.54 5.73 9.22
C ALA A 15 25.67 5.04 8.13
N ILE A 16 25.44 3.72 8.22
CA ILE A 16 24.69 2.94 7.21
C ILE A 16 23.30 2.54 7.72
N ALA A 17 23.14 2.34 9.03
CA ALA A 17 21.84 2.23 9.65
C ALA A 17 21.39 3.63 10.08
N GLY A 18 20.80 4.38 9.14
CA GLY A 18 20.18 5.66 9.45
C GLY A 18 19.35 5.55 10.72
N GLU A 19 19.67 6.42 11.68
CA GLU A 19 19.12 6.50 13.02
C GLU A 19 17.67 6.00 13.07
N SER A 20 17.51 4.73 13.43
CA SER A 20 16.26 4.28 14.02
C SER A 20 16.27 4.86 15.42
N ASP A 21 15.87 6.13 15.51
CA ASP A 21 15.41 6.72 16.75
C ASP A 21 14.35 5.77 17.30
N ILE A 22 14.75 4.92 18.25
CA ILE A 22 13.82 4.18 19.08
C ILE A 22 13.21 5.24 19.99
N GLU A 23 12.20 5.92 19.45
CA GLU A 23 11.47 6.99 20.11
C GLU A 23 10.76 6.35 21.32
N PHE A 24 11.33 6.56 22.51
CA PHE A 24 10.77 6.09 23.76
C PHE A 24 9.36 6.68 23.92
N GLU A 25 8.36 5.80 23.97
CA GLU A 25 6.95 6.11 24.22
C GLU A 25 6.81 7.05 25.42
N THR A 26 6.70 8.35 25.16
CA THR A 26 6.41 9.36 26.17
C THR A 26 5.44 10.36 25.57
N GLU A 27 4.17 10.17 25.94
CA GLU A 27 2.98 10.96 25.56
C GLU A 27 2.68 11.09 24.05
N THR A 28 1.59 10.45 23.61
CA THR A 28 1.11 10.59 22.23
C THR A 28 0.74 12.05 21.93
N SER A 29 1.68 12.80 21.36
CA SER A 29 1.42 14.15 20.89
C SER A 29 0.29 14.12 19.85
N LYS A 30 -0.68 15.02 19.95
CA LYS A 30 -1.78 15.16 18.96
C LYS A 30 -1.27 15.25 17.52
N ARG A 31 -0.05 15.78 17.35
CA ARG A 31 0.64 15.88 16.06
C ARG A 31 1.13 14.52 15.56
N ASN A 32 1.61 13.64 16.45
CA ASN A 32 1.99 12.27 16.08
C ASN A 32 0.76 11.47 15.63
N VAL A 33 -0.35 11.54 16.40
CA VAL A 33 -1.63 10.89 16.02
C VAL A 33 -2.10 11.34 14.63
N PHE A 34 -2.01 12.64 14.35
CA PHE A 34 -2.40 13.18 13.05
C PHE A 34 -1.54 12.61 11.91
N PHE A 35 -0.22 12.53 12.08
CA PHE A 35 0.64 11.95 11.05
C PHE A 35 0.37 10.46 10.81
N TRP A 36 0.13 9.69 11.86
CA TRP A 36 -0.26 8.29 11.74
C TRP A 36 -1.61 8.13 11.03
N ALA A 37 -2.61 8.94 11.39
CA ALA A 37 -3.90 8.93 10.70
C ALA A 37 -3.80 9.33 9.22
N MET A 38 -2.94 10.30 8.90
CA MET A 38 -2.68 10.70 7.51
C MET A 38 -1.91 9.61 6.73
N TYR A 39 -0.99 8.91 7.39
CA TYR A 39 -0.29 7.76 6.81
C TYR A 39 -1.27 6.62 6.49
N ASP A 40 -2.18 6.29 7.40
CA ASP A 40 -3.21 5.27 7.17
C ASP A 40 -4.19 5.68 6.06
N LEU A 41 -4.58 6.95 6.02
CA LEU A 41 -5.39 7.49 4.94
C LEU A 41 -4.67 7.38 3.59
N ALA A 42 -3.39 7.77 3.54
CA ALA A 42 -2.58 7.67 2.33
C ALA A 42 -2.47 6.22 1.83
N ASN A 43 -2.26 5.27 2.75
CA ASN A 43 -2.23 3.85 2.42
C ASN A 43 -3.57 3.34 1.91
N THR A 44 -4.68 3.82 2.49
CA THR A 44 -6.03 3.47 2.06
C THR A 44 -6.29 3.98 0.64
N ILE A 45 -5.98 5.25 0.36
CA ILE A 45 -6.12 5.84 -0.98
C ILE A 45 -5.23 5.13 -1.99
N TYR A 46 -3.95 4.92 -1.64
CA TYR A 46 -3.00 4.22 -2.51
C TYR A 46 -3.50 2.82 -2.88
N SER A 47 -3.94 2.05 -1.87
CA SER A 47 -4.46 0.70 -2.08
C SER A 47 -5.71 0.72 -2.95
N MET A 48 -6.65 1.64 -2.68
CA MET A 48 -7.87 1.77 -3.47
C MET A 48 -7.58 2.13 -4.94
N VAL A 49 -6.64 3.04 -5.18
CA VAL A 49 -6.21 3.43 -6.53
C VAL A 49 -5.57 2.25 -7.26
N ILE A 50 -4.59 1.58 -6.66
CA ILE A 50 -3.91 0.44 -7.28
C ILE A 50 -4.90 -0.68 -7.61
N VAL A 51 -5.81 -1.00 -6.69
CA VAL A 51 -6.86 -2.00 -6.94
C VAL A 51 -7.74 -1.57 -8.11
N SER A 52 -8.18 -0.31 -8.16
CA SER A 52 -9.04 0.20 -9.25
C SER A 52 -8.36 0.15 -10.63
N LEU A 53 -7.05 0.35 -10.70
CA LEU A 53 -6.28 0.30 -11.94
C LEU A 53 -6.09 -1.13 -12.43
N ILE A 54 -5.91 -2.08 -11.50
CA ILE A 54 -5.58 -3.47 -11.84
C ILE A 54 -6.85 -4.30 -12.07
N ILE A 55 -7.97 -4.01 -11.41
CA ILE A 55 -9.19 -4.85 -11.41
C ILE A 55 -9.69 -5.15 -12.83
N ASN A 56 -9.73 -4.16 -13.71
CA ASN A 56 -10.18 -4.31 -15.10
C ASN A 56 -9.32 -5.34 -15.85
N ARG A 57 -8.00 -5.19 -15.74
CA ARG A 57 -7.06 -6.09 -16.41
C ARG A 57 -7.08 -7.48 -15.78
N TYR A 58 -7.23 -7.56 -14.47
CA TYR A 58 -7.25 -8.82 -13.73
C TYR A 58 -8.46 -9.68 -14.13
N ILE A 59 -9.65 -9.08 -14.20
CA ILE A 59 -10.89 -9.80 -14.57
C ILE A 59 -10.87 -10.26 -16.02
N LEU A 60 -10.35 -9.42 -16.92
CA LEU A 60 -10.18 -9.81 -18.33
C LEU A 60 -9.19 -10.96 -18.47
N VAL A 61 -8.07 -10.91 -17.74
CA VAL A 61 -7.06 -11.98 -17.76
C VAL A 61 -7.61 -13.29 -17.22
N ILE A 62 -8.36 -13.29 -16.10
CA ILE A 62 -8.99 -14.50 -15.55
C ILE A 62 -10.05 -15.05 -16.51
N GLY A 63 -10.94 -14.20 -17.03
CA GLY A 63 -12.00 -14.62 -17.94
C GLY A 63 -11.44 -15.27 -19.21
N GLN A 64 -10.35 -14.73 -19.76
CA GLN A 64 -9.71 -15.27 -20.95
C GLN A 64 -8.87 -16.53 -20.69
N LEU A 65 -8.06 -16.53 -19.63
CA LEU A 65 -7.10 -17.60 -19.37
C LEU A 65 -7.73 -18.82 -18.69
N GLU A 66 -8.68 -18.63 -17.78
CA GLU A 66 -9.24 -19.73 -16.99
C GLU A 66 -10.57 -20.22 -17.54
N GLN A 67 -11.38 -19.33 -18.12
CA GLN A 67 -12.72 -19.67 -18.62
C GLN A 67 -12.81 -19.74 -20.14
N GLY A 68 -11.71 -19.43 -20.85
CA GLY A 68 -11.66 -19.44 -22.32
C GLY A 68 -12.60 -18.42 -22.98
N MET A 69 -13.07 -17.42 -22.23
CA MET A 69 -13.99 -16.41 -22.74
C MET A 69 -13.28 -15.51 -23.75
N THR A 70 -14.02 -15.04 -24.75
CA THR A 70 -13.52 -13.97 -25.62
C THR A 70 -13.45 -12.65 -24.84
N TYR A 71 -12.60 -11.72 -25.30
CA TYR A 71 -12.45 -10.40 -24.66
C TYR A 71 -13.81 -9.67 -24.51
N GLY A 72 -14.66 -9.76 -25.54
CA GLY A 72 -15.97 -9.12 -25.54
C GLY A 72 -16.90 -9.69 -24.47
N GLU A 73 -16.95 -11.01 -24.31
CA GLU A 73 -17.79 -11.68 -23.31
C GLU A 73 -17.34 -11.35 -21.88
N ALA A 74 -16.03 -11.42 -21.61
CA ALA A 74 -15.47 -11.07 -20.29
C ALA A 74 -15.72 -9.60 -19.95
N SER A 75 -15.55 -8.70 -20.93
CA SER A 75 -15.83 -7.27 -20.76
C SER A 75 -17.31 -6.98 -20.51
N LEU A 76 -18.21 -7.68 -21.20
CA LEU A 76 -19.66 -7.54 -21.00
C LEU A 76 -20.06 -7.99 -19.60
N LEU A 77 -19.59 -9.16 -19.18
CA LEU A 77 -19.87 -9.71 -17.86
C LEU A 77 -19.39 -8.76 -16.75
N TYR A 78 -18.17 -8.26 -16.88
CA TYR A 78 -17.63 -7.28 -15.94
C TYR A 78 -18.47 -6.00 -15.90
N GLY A 79 -18.85 -5.46 -17.07
CA GLY A 79 -19.68 -4.25 -17.15
C GLY A 79 -21.04 -4.41 -16.47
N VAL A 80 -21.69 -5.57 -16.64
CA VAL A 80 -22.96 -5.90 -15.98
C VAL A 80 -22.79 -5.94 -14.46
N ILE A 81 -21.78 -6.68 -13.98
CA ILE A 81 -21.51 -6.79 -12.53
C ILE A 81 -21.18 -5.43 -11.93
N SER A 82 -20.32 -4.64 -12.58
CA SER A 82 -19.96 -3.29 -12.13
C SER A 82 -21.19 -2.38 -12.02
N SER A 83 -22.11 -2.45 -12.99
CA SER A 83 -23.34 -1.66 -12.97
C SER A 83 -24.25 -2.04 -11.79
N ILE A 84 -24.41 -3.33 -11.51
CA ILE A 84 -25.17 -3.82 -10.36
C ILE A 84 -24.55 -3.31 -9.05
N MET A 85 -23.22 -3.37 -8.93
CA MET A 85 -22.51 -2.87 -7.75
C MET A 85 -22.70 -1.36 -7.56
N GLN A 86 -22.64 -0.57 -8.64
CA GLN A 86 -22.87 0.88 -8.58
C GLN A 86 -24.28 1.22 -8.12
N ILE A 87 -25.30 0.50 -8.61
CA ILE A 87 -26.69 0.66 -8.14
C ILE A 87 -26.78 0.31 -6.65
N GLY A 88 -26.13 -0.77 -6.22
CA GLY A 88 -26.08 -1.16 -4.80
C GLY A 88 -25.48 -0.07 -3.91
N VAL A 89 -24.35 0.51 -4.31
CA VAL A 89 -23.71 1.64 -3.60
C VAL A 89 -24.64 2.84 -3.55
N ALA A 90 -25.27 3.21 -4.66
CA ALA A 90 -26.17 4.36 -4.74
C ALA A 90 -27.40 4.22 -3.82
N ILE A 91 -27.88 3.01 -3.57
CA ILE A 91 -29.00 2.75 -2.65
C ILE A 91 -28.52 2.70 -1.20
N MET A 92 -27.37 2.07 -0.92
CA MET A 92 -26.91 1.82 0.45
C MET A 92 -26.19 3.00 1.10
N VAL A 93 -25.59 3.89 0.31
CA VAL A 93 -24.91 5.09 0.80
C VAL A 93 -25.76 6.31 0.47
N PRO A 94 -26.73 6.68 1.34
CA PRO A 94 -27.49 7.90 1.14
C PRO A 94 -26.55 9.10 1.31
N ILE A 95 -26.65 10.04 0.36
CA ILE A 95 -25.95 11.33 0.34
C ILE A 95 -26.40 12.19 1.54
#